data_AF-A7SN00-F1
#
_entry.id   AF-A7SN00-F1
#
_cell.length_a   1.000
_cell.length_b   1.000
_cell.length_c   1.000
_cell.angle_alpha   90.00
_cell.angle_beta   90.00
_cell.angle_gamma   90.00
#
_symmetry.space_group_name_H-M   'P 1'
#
loop_
_entity.id
_entity.type
_entity.pdbx_description
1 polymer ?
#
loop_
_entity_poly.entity_id
_entity_poly.type
_entity_poly.pdbx_seq_one_letter_code
_entity_poly.pdbx_strand_id
1 'polypeptide(L)'
;MSSERQRLRPWLEEMINSADIPGLCWTDKEKTTFRVTWKHAGKPDFDLDRDAALFRKWAEHTGKYKPGEQPDPSTWKTRFRCALHKMPDIEEIRVPHSLDDKEPFRVFRLKP
;
A
#
# COMPACT_ATOMS: atom_id res chain seq x y z
N MET A 1 -16.27 -15.80 -16.17
CA MET A 1 -15.05 -16.35 -15.55
C MET A 1 -14.96 -15.80 -14.14
N SER A 2 -15.14 -16.66 -13.14
CA SER A 2 -15.10 -16.29 -11.73
C SER A 2 -13.66 -15.94 -11.39
N SER A 3 -13.28 -14.67 -11.53
CA SER A 3 -11.97 -14.20 -11.11
C SER A 3 -11.94 -14.30 -9.59
N GLU A 4 -11.39 -15.40 -9.06
CA GLU A 4 -11.13 -15.50 -7.63
C GLU A 4 -10.29 -14.30 -7.24
N ARG A 5 -10.82 -13.47 -6.34
CA ARG A 5 -10.12 -12.27 -5.89
C ARG A 5 -8.85 -12.72 -5.19
N GLN A 6 -7.71 -12.40 -5.78
CA GLN A 6 -6.40 -12.68 -5.20
C GLN A 6 -6.31 -12.10 -3.78
N ARG A 7 -5.71 -12.88 -2.87
CA ARG A 7 -5.47 -12.47 -1.48
C ARG A 7 -4.44 -11.33 -1.43
N LEU A 8 -4.39 -10.60 -0.31
CA LEU A 8 -3.56 -9.39 -0.18
C LEU A 8 -2.09 -9.62 -0.50
N ARG A 9 -1.46 -10.66 0.07
CA ARG A 9 -0.01 -10.91 -0.11
C ARG A 9 0.39 -11.09 -1.58
N PRO A 10 -0.15 -12.07 -2.32
CA PRO A 10 0.29 -12.26 -3.71
C PRO A 10 -0.08 -11.06 -4.60
N TRP A 11 -1.19 -10.38 -4.34
CA TRP A 11 -1.54 -9.13 -5.02
C TRP A 11 -0.51 -8.02 -4.74
N LEU A 12 -0.09 -7.88 -3.48
CA LEU A 12 0.87 -6.87 -3.07
C LEU A 12 2.26 -7.13 -3.66
N GLU A 13 2.70 -8.39 -3.69
CA GLU A 13 3.95 -8.79 -4.35
C GLU A 13 3.93 -8.43 -5.84
N GLU A 14 2.83 -8.68 -6.55
CA GLU A 14 2.67 -8.24 -7.95
C GLU A 14 2.74 -6.72 -8.09
N MET A 15 2.06 -5.97 -7.24
CA MET A 15 2.10 -4.51 -7.27
C MET A 15 3.50 -3.97 -7.01
N ILE A 16 4.26 -4.54 -6.06
CA ILE A 16 5.65 -4.14 -5.82
C ILE A 16 6.53 -4.50 -7.02
N ASN A 17 6.37 -5.70 -7.58
CA ASN A 17 7.15 -6.18 -8.72
C ASN A 17 6.86 -5.41 -10.02
N SER A 18 5.65 -4.85 -10.18
CA SER A 18 5.29 -4.02 -11.34
C SER A 18 6.10 -2.72 -11.40
N ALA A 19 6.55 -2.21 -10.25
CA ALA A 19 7.21 -0.90 -10.11
C ALA A 19 6.37 0.30 -10.63
N ASP A 20 5.06 0.12 -10.82
CA ASP A 20 4.16 1.15 -11.35
C ASP A 20 3.67 2.14 -10.28
N ILE A 21 3.90 1.84 -9.00
CA ILE A 21 3.34 2.58 -7.87
C ILE A 21 4.45 3.39 -7.19
N PRO A 22 4.40 4.74 -7.24
CA PRO A 22 5.43 5.57 -6.62
C PRO A 22 5.60 5.31 -5.12
N GLY A 23 6.84 5.03 -4.72
CA GLY A 23 7.20 4.76 -3.32
C GLY A 23 6.73 3.42 -2.78
N LEU A 24 6.26 2.51 -3.64
CA LEU A 24 6.15 1.09 -3.37
C LEU A 24 7.32 0.34 -3.99
N CYS A 25 8.24 -0.20 -3.19
CA CYS A 25 9.38 -0.95 -3.71
C CYS A 25 9.94 -1.96 -2.71
N TRP A 26 10.61 -2.98 -3.22
CA TRP A 26 11.48 -3.84 -2.41
C TRP A 26 12.68 -3.03 -1.90
N THR A 27 13.04 -3.23 -0.63
CA THR A 27 14.21 -2.60 0.00
C THR A 27 15.39 -3.57 0.12
N ASP A 28 15.18 -4.85 -0.18
CA ASP A 28 16.15 -5.94 -0.14
C ASP A 28 16.15 -6.73 -1.47
N LYS A 29 17.22 -7.47 -1.74
CA LYS A 29 17.35 -8.24 -2.99
C LYS A 29 16.53 -9.53 -2.95
N GLU A 30 16.32 -10.03 -1.75
CA GLU A 30 15.59 -11.25 -1.41
C GLU A 30 14.07 -11.07 -1.55
N LYS A 31 13.60 -9.84 -1.80
CA LYS A 31 12.18 -9.48 -1.95
C LYS A 31 11.35 -9.93 -0.75
N THR A 32 11.88 -9.69 0.44
CA THR A 32 11.20 -9.99 1.71
C THR A 32 10.78 -8.73 2.44
N THR A 33 11.37 -7.57 2.13
CA THR A 33 11.10 -6.31 2.81
C THR A 33 10.75 -5.23 1.81
N PHE A 34 9.66 -4.52 2.03
CA PHE A 34 9.18 -3.48 1.13
C PHE A 34 8.83 -2.19 1.87
N ARG A 35 8.96 -1.08 1.14
CA ARG A 35 8.58 0.26 1.57
C ARG A 35 7.27 0.66 0.91
N VAL A 36 6.43 1.41 1.63
CA VAL A 36 5.21 2.03 1.12
C VAL A 36 5.15 3.50 1.56
N THR A 37 4.87 4.42 0.64
CA THR A 37 4.55 5.82 0.98
C THR A 37 3.36 5.90 1.94
N TRP A 38 3.47 6.71 2.99
CA TRP A 38 2.49 6.79 4.06
C TRP A 38 2.03 8.22 4.38
N LYS A 39 2.09 9.11 3.39
CA LYS A 39 1.68 10.53 3.54
C LYS A 39 0.24 10.67 4.06
N HIS A 40 -0.01 11.70 4.85
CA HIS A 40 -1.33 12.03 5.37
C HIS A 40 -2.13 12.82 4.33
N ALA A 41 -3.38 12.41 4.09
CA ALA A 41 -4.27 13.05 3.10
C ALA A 41 -4.60 14.52 3.39
N GLY A 42 -4.41 14.98 4.63
CA GLY A 42 -4.59 16.39 5.02
C GLY A 42 -3.37 17.29 4.78
N LYS A 43 -2.26 16.76 4.24
CA LYS A 43 -1.09 17.58 3.91
C LYS A 43 -1.36 18.37 2.60
N PRO A 44 -0.94 19.64 2.50
CA PRO A 44 -1.18 20.47 1.31
C PRO A 44 -0.55 19.91 0.02
N ASP A 45 0.56 19.17 0.16
CA ASP A 45 1.30 18.53 -0.94
C ASP A 45 0.89 17.06 -1.15
N PHE A 46 -0.27 16.66 -0.63
CA PHE A 46 -0.81 15.32 -0.87
C PHE A 46 -1.31 15.19 -2.30
N ASP A 47 -0.81 14.20 -3.01
CA ASP A 47 -1.18 13.88 -4.38
C ASP A 47 -1.96 12.56 -4.40
N LEU A 48 -3.19 12.59 -4.91
CA LEU A 48 -4.06 11.42 -4.95
C LEU A 48 -3.50 10.30 -5.85
N ASP A 49 -2.93 10.66 -7.00
CA ASP A 49 -2.42 9.71 -7.99
C ASP A 49 -1.07 9.12 -7.61
N ARG A 50 -0.35 9.78 -6.70
CA ARG A 50 0.95 9.33 -6.20
C ARG A 50 0.86 8.73 -4.80
N ASP A 51 0.34 9.49 -3.83
CA ASP A 51 0.34 9.12 -2.40
C ASP A 51 -0.81 8.16 -2.04
N ALA A 52 -1.88 8.12 -2.84
CA ALA A 52 -2.99 7.16 -2.66
C ALA A 52 -3.01 6.01 -3.67
N ALA A 53 -2.07 5.97 -4.62
CA ALA A 53 -2.03 5.02 -5.73
C ALA A 53 -2.23 3.55 -5.30
N LEU A 54 -1.45 3.10 -4.31
CA LEU A 54 -1.54 1.74 -3.78
C LEU A 54 -2.90 1.45 -3.18
N PHE A 55 -3.37 2.37 -2.33
CA PHE A 55 -4.62 2.20 -1.60
C PHE A 55 -5.82 2.20 -2.55
N ARG A 56 -5.78 3.05 -3.58
CA ARG A 56 -6.77 3.07 -4.67
C ARG A 56 -6.79 1.73 -5.41
N LYS A 57 -5.64 1.25 -5.89
CA LYS A 57 -5.56 -0.05 -6.59
C LYS A 57 -6.09 -1.20 -5.72
N TRP A 58 -5.82 -1.19 -4.41
CA TRP A 58 -6.40 -2.19 -3.50
C TRP A 58 -7.93 -2.05 -3.36
N ALA A 59 -8.44 -0.82 -3.31
CA ALA A 59 -9.87 -0.56 -3.26
C ALA A 59 -10.57 -1.03 -4.55
N GLU A 60 -9.97 -0.79 -5.72
CA GLU A 60 -10.45 -1.31 -7.02
C GLU A 60 -10.45 -2.83 -7.03
N HIS A 61 -9.33 -3.46 -6.65
CA HIS A 61 -9.18 -4.92 -6.58
C HIS A 61 -10.22 -5.59 -5.66
N THR A 62 -10.52 -4.94 -4.53
CA THR A 62 -11.53 -5.43 -3.57
C THR A 62 -12.96 -5.04 -3.94
N GLY A 63 -13.18 -4.35 -5.06
CA GLY A 63 -14.48 -3.85 -5.51
C GLY A 63 -15.10 -2.84 -4.54
N LYS A 64 -14.26 -2.18 -3.75
CA LYS A 64 -14.62 -1.17 -2.75
C LYS A 64 -14.54 0.26 -3.27
N TYR A 65 -14.05 0.41 -4.50
CA TYR A 65 -14.03 1.63 -5.28
C TYR A 65 -14.16 1.26 -6.76
N LYS A 66 -14.84 2.10 -7.54
CA LYS A 66 -14.87 2.02 -9.00
C LYS A 66 -14.47 3.36 -9.62
N PRO A 67 -13.74 3.36 -10.75
CA PRO A 67 -13.47 4.59 -11.49
C PRO A 67 -14.77 5.36 -11.79
N GLY A 68 -14.77 6.66 -11.48
CA GLY A 68 -15.94 7.53 -11.59
C GLY A 68 -16.70 7.75 -10.27
N GLU A 69 -16.46 6.94 -9.24
CA GLU A 69 -16.93 7.24 -7.88
C GLU A 69 -16.07 8.33 -7.22
N GLN A 70 -16.63 9.01 -6.22
CA GLN A 70 -15.90 10.02 -5.44
C GLN A 70 -14.71 9.37 -4.71
N PRO A 71 -13.47 9.88 -4.91
CA PRO A 71 -12.30 9.37 -4.21
C PRO A 71 -12.37 9.55 -2.68
N ASP A 72 -11.97 8.52 -1.93
CA ASP A 72 -11.80 8.58 -0.48
C ASP A 72 -10.48 7.90 -0.06
N PRO A 73 -9.34 8.60 -0.21
CA PRO A 73 -8.02 8.04 0.08
C PRO A 73 -7.86 7.64 1.56
N SER A 74 -8.54 8.32 2.47
CA SER A 74 -8.52 8.01 3.91
C SER A 74 -9.15 6.66 4.20
N THR A 75 -10.31 6.38 3.61
CA THR A 75 -10.97 5.06 3.72
C THR A 75 -10.15 3.96 3.05
N TRP A 76 -9.60 4.21 1.86
CA TRP A 76 -8.78 3.21 1.16
C TRP A 76 -7.54 2.83 1.99
N LYS A 77 -6.80 3.83 2.50
CA LYS A 77 -5.63 3.63 3.35
C LYS A 77 -5.99 2.86 4.62
N THR A 78 -7.11 3.19 5.24
CA THR A 78 -7.58 2.50 6.46
C THR A 78 -7.90 1.04 6.18
N ARG A 79 -8.62 0.73 5.10
CA ARG A 79 -8.96 -0.64 4.71
C ARG A 79 -7.72 -1.46 4.36
N PHE A 80 -6.78 -0.87 3.62
CA PHE A 80 -5.52 -1.52 3.29
C PHE A 80 -4.69 -1.82 4.55
N ARG A 81 -4.51 -0.84 5.44
CA ARG A 81 -3.80 -1.04 6.73
C ARG A 81 -4.44 -2.15 7.55
N CYS A 82 -5.77 -2.18 7.67
CA CYS A 82 -6.47 -3.23 8.39
C CYS A 82 -6.30 -4.61 7.73
N ALA A 83 -6.21 -4.68 6.41
CA ALA A 83 -5.93 -5.92 5.70
C ALA A 83 -4.49 -6.38 5.96
N LEU A 84 -3.51 -5.48 5.87
CA LEU A 84 -2.10 -5.76 6.18
C LEU A 84 -1.92 -6.29 7.61
N HIS A 85 -2.49 -5.61 8.61
CA HIS A 85 -2.36 -6.01 10.01
C HIS A 85 -3.03 -7.35 10.35
N LYS A 86 -3.93 -7.84 9.50
CA LYS A 86 -4.56 -9.16 9.66
C LYS A 86 -3.73 -10.29 9.06
N MET A 87 -2.70 -9.98 8.28
CA MET A 87 -1.82 -10.98 7.68
C MET A 87 -0.81 -11.45 8.73
N PRO A 88 -0.81 -12.75 9.13
CA PRO A 88 0.13 -13.26 10.13
C PRO A 88 1.58 -13.29 9.63
N ASP A 89 1.74 -13.30 8.32
CA ASP A 89 2.98 -13.37 7.56
C ASP A 89 3.48 -11.99 7.10
N ILE A 90 2.90 -10.89 7.61
CA ILE A 90 3.39 -9.53 7.35
C ILE A 90 3.63 -8.83 8.69
N GLU A 91 4.79 -8.20 8.81
CA GLU A 91 5.18 -7.45 10.00
C GLU A 91 5.67 -6.06 9.62
N GLU A 92 5.21 -5.03 10.35
CA GLU A 92 5.73 -3.67 10.20
C GLU A 92 7.09 -3.54 10.91
N ILE A 93 8.10 -3.10 10.17
CA ILE A 93 9.41 -2.73 10.74
C ILE A 93 9.37 -1.23 11.05
N ARG A 94 9.52 -0.90 12.34
CA ARG A 94 9.56 0.50 12.78
C ARG A 94 10.89 1.14 12.36
N VAL A 95 10.79 2.17 11.53
CA VAL A 95 11.92 3.03 11.16
C VAL A 95 11.75 4.38 11.86
N PRO A 96 12.69 4.80 12.73
CA PRO A 96 12.64 6.10 13.40
C PRO A 96 12.50 7.24 12.39
N HIS A 97 11.67 8.25 12.71
CA HIS A 97 11.45 9.46 11.90
C HIS A 97 10.88 9.25 10.48
N SER A 98 10.60 8.02 10.06
CA SER A 98 10.07 7.71 8.72
C SER A 98 8.76 8.40 8.35
N LEU A 99 7.98 8.85 9.36
CA LEU A 99 6.74 9.60 9.13
C LEU A 99 6.94 11.13 9.14
N ASP A 100 8.07 11.60 9.65
CA ASP A 100 8.44 13.02 9.71
C ASP A 100 9.28 13.43 8.48
N ASP A 101 9.76 12.46 7.70
CA ASP A 101 10.47 12.68 6.44
C ASP A 101 9.64 13.49 5.42
N LYS A 102 10.35 14.15 4.50
CA LYS A 102 9.73 14.87 3.37
C LYS A 102 8.81 13.96 2.54
N GLU A 103 9.15 12.68 2.46
CA GLU A 103 8.33 11.65 1.81
C GLU A 103 8.02 10.55 2.83
N PRO A 104 6.99 10.74 3.68
CA PRO A 104 6.68 9.81 4.76
C PRO A 104 6.47 8.39 4.25
N PHE A 105 6.97 7.39 4.96
CA PHE A 105 6.86 5.98 4.55
C PHE A 105 6.73 5.01 5.72
N ARG A 106 6.36 3.77 5.41
CA ARG A 106 6.42 2.60 6.30
C ARG A 106 7.16 1.46 5.62
N VAL A 107 7.80 0.64 6.44
CA VAL A 107 8.52 -0.56 5.99
C VAL A 107 7.83 -1.79 6.57
N PHE A 108 7.66 -2.80 5.74
CA PHE A 108 7.05 -4.07 6.11
C PHE A 108 7.91 -5.22 5.62
N ARG A 109 7.86 -6.35 6.34
CA ARG A 109 8.56 -7.58 6.02
C ARG A 109 7.58 -8.74 5.90
N LEU A 110 7.74 -9.51 4.85
CA LEU A 110 7.08 -10.78 4.61
C LEU A 110 7.81 -11.88 5.38
N LYS A 111 7.07 -12.64 6.18
CA LYS A 111 7.59 -13.83 6.87
C LYS A 111 7.48 -15.04 5.94
N PRO A 112 8.40 -16.02 6.09
CA PRO A 112 8.30 -17.31 5.44
C PRO A 112 6.97 -18.01 5.73
#